data_AF-A0A7W3JC95-F1
#
_entry.id   AF-A0A7W3JC95-F1
#
_cell.length_a   1.000
_cell.length_b   1.000
_cell.length_c   1.000
_cell.angle_alpha   90.00
_cell.angle_beta   90.00
_cell.angle_gamma   90.00
#
_symmetry.space_group_name_H-M   'P 1'
#
loop_
_entity.id
_entity.type
_entity.pdbx_description
1 polymer ?
#
loop_
_entity_poly.entity_id
_entity_poly.type
_entity_poly.pdbx_seq_one_letter_code
_entity_poly.pdbx_strand_id
1 'polypeptide(L)'
;MASPPVRTSSRESVDALLVACAGGDPSSFTPVYDALGPVAYGASLGVLRDPDHAAEVTQEVMVEVWQTASRFDAARGSARTWVATLARRRAVDRVRSEQAHRDRDQRDTDLRTNEAERDVVVEDVERRLEGSAVRRCIEGLTPTQREAVVVAYYGGLTYREVAERLDKALPTVKSRIRDGLNRLRDCLEVGRG
;
A
#
# COMPACT_ATOMS: atom_id res chain seq x y z
N MET A 1 -20.85 21.41 -44.64
CA MET A 1 -20.83 20.08 -44.00
C MET A 1 -19.69 20.10 -42.99
N ALA A 2 -19.99 20.47 -41.74
CA ALA A 2 -18.97 20.60 -40.69
C ALA A 2 -18.75 19.23 -40.05
N SER A 3 -17.51 18.74 -40.06
CA SER A 3 -17.12 17.56 -39.27
C SER A 3 -17.37 17.85 -37.79
N PRO A 4 -17.98 16.91 -37.04
CA PRO A 4 -18.13 17.08 -35.61
C PRO A 4 -16.74 17.00 -34.95
N PRO A 5 -16.49 17.77 -33.88
CA PRO A 5 -15.28 17.59 -33.09
C PRO A 5 -15.35 16.19 -32.44
N VAL A 6 -14.33 15.38 -32.72
CA VAL A 6 -14.07 14.14 -31.97
C VAL A 6 -13.94 14.55 -30.51
N ARG A 7 -14.95 14.21 -29.70
CA ARG A 7 -14.86 14.33 -28.25
C ARG A 7 -13.86 13.26 -27.83
N THR A 8 -12.63 13.65 -27.54
CA THR A 8 -11.65 12.82 -26.85
C THR A 8 -12.25 12.41 -25.51
N SER A 9 -12.91 11.26 -25.47
CA SER A 9 -13.48 10.73 -24.24
C SER A 9 -12.36 10.21 -23.35
N SER A 10 -11.95 11.06 -22.41
CA SER A 10 -11.77 10.72 -20.99
C SER A 10 -10.93 9.47 -20.65
N ARG A 11 -9.67 9.73 -20.25
CA ARG A 11 -8.82 8.94 -19.32
C ARG A 11 -8.69 7.44 -19.66
N GLU A 12 -7.57 7.06 -20.27
CA GLU A 12 -7.09 5.68 -20.14
C GLU A 12 -7.07 5.28 -18.66
N SER A 13 -7.64 4.11 -18.34
CA SER A 13 -7.60 3.60 -16.98
C SER A 13 -6.14 3.37 -16.59
N VAL A 14 -5.79 3.56 -15.32
CA VAL A 14 -4.41 3.33 -14.85
C VAL A 14 -3.97 1.89 -15.11
N ASP A 15 -4.91 0.95 -15.07
CA ASP A 15 -4.70 -0.44 -15.43
C ASP A 15 -4.31 -0.58 -16.91
N ALA A 16 -4.99 0.12 -17.82
CA ALA A 16 -4.66 0.13 -19.24
C ALA A 16 -3.30 0.77 -19.53
N LEU A 17 -2.96 1.87 -18.84
CA LEU A 17 -1.64 2.50 -18.93
C LEU A 17 -0.53 1.53 -18.51
N LEU A 18 -0.74 0.80 -17.41
CA LEU A 18 0.23 -0.17 -16.92
C LEU A 18 0.39 -1.38 -17.85
N VAL A 19 -0.71 -1.86 -18.44
CA VAL A 19 -0.68 -2.93 -19.45
C VAL A 19 0.06 -2.48 -20.72
N ALA A 20 -0.21 -1.26 -21.21
CA ALA A 20 0.49 -0.70 -22.36
C ALA A 20 1.99 -0.52 -22.10
N CYS A 21 2.35 -0.16 -20.87
CA CYS A 21 3.72 0.00 -20.43
C CYS A 21 4.54 -1.31 -20.44
N ALA A 22 3.89 -2.48 -20.36
CA ALA A 22 4.56 -3.77 -20.42
C ALA A 22 5.34 -4.01 -21.73
N GLY A 23 5.04 -3.24 -22.79
CA GLY A 23 5.77 -3.27 -24.05
C GLY A 23 7.19 -2.69 -24.01
N GLY A 24 7.59 -2.05 -22.90
CA GLY A 24 8.96 -1.57 -22.68
C GLY A 24 9.31 -0.25 -23.35
N ASP A 25 8.35 0.49 -23.89
CA ASP A 25 8.56 1.83 -24.46
C ASP A 25 8.72 2.87 -23.33
N PRO A 26 9.90 3.50 -23.16
CA PRO A 26 10.14 4.45 -22.06
C PRO A 26 9.13 5.61 -22.02
N SER A 27 8.59 6.01 -23.17
CA SER A 27 7.61 7.10 -23.26
C SER A 27 6.24 6.73 -22.68
N SER A 28 5.95 5.43 -22.56
CA SER A 28 4.71 4.92 -21.97
C SER A 28 4.69 4.94 -20.44
N PHE A 29 5.84 5.15 -19.79
CA PHE A 29 5.92 5.11 -18.32
C PHE A 29 5.53 6.40 -17.63
N THR A 30 5.72 7.56 -18.27
CA THR A 30 5.42 8.85 -17.64
C THR A 30 3.97 8.92 -17.13
N PRO A 31 2.94 8.53 -17.92
CA PRO A 31 1.56 8.50 -17.42
C PRO A 31 1.34 7.50 -16.27
N VAL A 32 2.07 6.38 -16.26
CA VAL A 32 2.04 5.38 -15.18
C VAL A 32 2.61 5.99 -13.90
N TYR A 33 3.77 6.66 -13.99
CA TYR A 33 4.42 7.32 -12.86
C TYR A 33 3.54 8.44 -12.27
N ASP A 34 2.96 9.28 -13.11
CA ASP A 34 2.07 10.37 -12.66
C ASP A 34 0.85 9.83 -11.90
N ALA A 35 0.33 8.68 -12.31
CA ALA A 35 -0.81 8.04 -11.68
C ALA A 35 -0.46 7.24 -10.41
N LEU A 36 0.65 6.50 -10.41
CA LEU A 36 0.99 5.49 -9.40
C LEU A 36 2.12 5.91 -8.45
N GLY A 37 3.02 6.80 -8.86
CA GLY A 37 4.09 7.33 -8.01
C GLY A 37 3.56 7.94 -6.70
N PRO A 38 2.51 8.78 -6.74
CA PRO A 38 1.92 9.31 -5.51
C PRO A 38 1.22 8.26 -4.63
N VAL A 39 0.80 7.12 -5.19
CA VAL A 39 0.23 5.98 -4.43
C VAL A 39 1.35 5.26 -3.69
N ALA A 40 2.45 4.94 -4.39
CA ALA A 40 3.63 4.36 -3.77
C ALA A 40 4.18 5.26 -2.64
N TYR A 41 4.31 6.57 -2.90
CA TYR A 41 4.78 7.53 -1.90
C TYR A 41 3.90 7.59 -0.65
N GLY A 42 2.57 7.63 -0.82
CA GLY A 42 1.65 7.62 0.32
C GLY A 42 1.77 6.35 1.16
N ALA A 43 1.88 5.19 0.52
CA ALA A 43 2.05 3.91 1.20
C ALA A 43 3.39 3.83 1.94
N SER A 44 4.49 4.27 1.32
CA SER A 44 5.82 4.30 1.92
C SER A 44 5.90 5.28 3.08
N LEU A 45 5.37 6.50 2.93
CA LEU A 45 5.35 7.52 3.99
C LEU A 45 4.55 7.06 5.20
N GLY A 46 3.44 6.34 5.00
CA GLY A 46 2.64 5.78 6.08
C GLY A 46 3.41 4.78 6.96
N VAL A 47 4.37 4.06 6.39
CA VAL A 47 5.20 3.07 7.09
C VAL A 47 6.47 3.73 7.67
N LEU A 48 7.20 4.48 6.85
CA LEU A 48 8.52 5.03 7.22
C LEU A 48 8.43 6.28 8.09
N ARG A 49 7.36 7.07 7.93
CA ARG A 49 7.16 8.37 8.59
C ARG A 49 8.30 9.38 8.36
N ASP A 50 9.09 9.15 7.32
CA ASP A 50 10.23 9.97 6.91
C ASP A 50 10.06 10.29 5.40
N PRO A 51 9.93 11.58 5.01
CA PRO A 51 9.71 11.97 3.63
C PRO A 51 10.82 11.57 2.67
N ASP A 52 12.08 11.63 3.11
CA ASP A 52 13.24 11.37 2.27
C ASP A 52 13.34 9.88 1.96
N HIS A 53 13.23 9.04 2.99
CA HIS A 53 13.19 7.58 2.83
C HIS A 53 11.96 7.12 2.04
N ALA A 54 10.81 7.79 2.22
CA ALA A 54 9.61 7.51 1.44
C ALA A 54 9.80 7.83 -0.05
N ALA A 55 10.49 8.91 -0.38
CA ALA A 55 10.83 9.26 -1.75
C ALA A 55 11.78 8.24 -2.39
N GLU A 56 12.81 7.79 -1.67
CA GLU A 56 13.71 6.72 -2.13
C GLU A 56 12.95 5.42 -2.43
N VAL A 57 12.16 4.94 -1.47
CA VAL A 57 11.38 3.70 -1.65
C VAL A 57 10.40 3.85 -2.81
N THR A 58 9.81 5.03 -3.01
CA THR A 58 8.93 5.29 -4.16
C THR A 58 9.66 5.09 -5.47
N GLN A 59 10.88 5.62 -5.61
CA GLN A 59 11.68 5.45 -6.83
C GLN A 59 12.01 3.97 -7.06
N GLU A 60 12.46 3.25 -6.03
CA GLU A 60 12.77 1.82 -6.13
C GLU A 60 11.53 1.01 -6.55
N VAL A 61 10.36 1.32 -5.98
CA VAL A 61 9.08 0.69 -6.34
C VAL A 61 8.71 0.97 -7.77
N MET A 62 8.81 2.22 -8.23
CA MET A 62 8.43 2.56 -9.60
C MET A 62 9.38 1.90 -10.62
N VAL A 63 10.67 1.76 -10.30
CA VAL A 63 11.60 0.95 -11.12
C VAL A 63 11.16 -0.51 -11.18
N GLU A 64 10.74 -1.09 -10.05
CA GLU A 64 10.24 -2.48 -10.02
C GLU A 64 8.92 -2.62 -10.80
N VAL A 65 8.01 -1.63 -10.71
CA VAL A 65 6.77 -1.56 -11.49
C VAL A 65 7.08 -1.56 -12.98
N TRP A 66 8.02 -0.73 -13.43
CA TRP A 66 8.48 -0.71 -14.83
C TRP A 66 8.98 -2.09 -15.28
N GLN A 67 9.85 -2.73 -14.48
CA GLN A 67 10.45 -4.02 -14.81
C GLN A 67 9.46 -5.20 -14.78
N THR A 68 8.37 -5.07 -14.02
CA THR A 68 7.41 -6.14 -13.78
C THR A 68 6.01 -5.84 -14.29
N ALA A 69 5.83 -4.76 -15.07
CA ALA A 69 4.54 -4.35 -15.63
C ALA A 69 3.85 -5.48 -16.41
N SER A 70 4.61 -6.33 -17.11
CA SER A 70 4.08 -7.51 -17.82
C SER A 70 3.46 -8.59 -16.93
N ARG A 71 3.71 -8.54 -15.61
CA ARG A 71 3.13 -9.46 -14.62
C ARG A 71 1.82 -8.93 -14.03
N PHE A 72 1.46 -7.68 -14.31
CA PHE A 72 0.20 -7.12 -13.84
C PHE A 72 -0.97 -7.80 -14.55
N ASP A 73 -1.98 -8.17 -13.77
CA ASP A 73 -3.20 -8.80 -14.25
C ASP A 73 -4.39 -8.08 -13.61
N ALA A 74 -5.11 -7.30 -14.42
CA ALA A 74 -6.27 -6.53 -13.99
C ALA A 74 -7.42 -7.41 -13.46
N ALA A 75 -7.46 -8.71 -13.79
CA ALA A 75 -8.43 -9.64 -13.23
C ALA A 75 -8.14 -10.00 -11.77
N ARG A 76 -6.91 -9.76 -11.28
CA ARG A 76 -6.48 -10.08 -9.91
C ARG A 76 -6.49 -8.87 -8.96
N GLY A 77 -6.71 -7.67 -9.48
CA GLY A 77 -6.78 -6.43 -8.71
C GLY A 77 -6.36 -5.20 -9.52
N SER A 78 -6.61 -4.01 -8.98
CA SER A 78 -6.27 -2.74 -9.63
C SER A 78 -4.76 -2.48 -9.62
N ALA A 79 -4.26 -1.71 -10.59
CA ALA A 79 -2.86 -1.28 -10.63
C ALA A 79 -2.48 -0.46 -9.38
N ARG A 80 -3.42 0.33 -8.86
CA ARG A 80 -3.23 1.11 -7.62
C ARG A 80 -3.00 0.20 -6.42
N THR A 81 -3.86 -0.81 -6.25
CA THR A 81 -3.72 -1.85 -5.21
C THR A 81 -2.36 -2.55 -5.30
N TRP A 82 -1.99 -2.96 -6.50
CA TRP A 82 -0.75 -3.69 -6.73
C TRP A 82 0.49 -2.86 -6.36
N VAL A 83 0.54 -1.59 -6.80
CA VAL A 83 1.65 -0.68 -6.46
C VAL A 83 1.67 -0.32 -4.98
N ALA A 84 0.52 -0.07 -4.35
CA ALA A 84 0.45 0.20 -2.91
C ALA A 84 0.99 -0.98 -2.08
N THR A 85 0.68 -2.21 -2.50
CA THR A 85 1.19 -3.44 -1.89
C THR A 85 2.70 -3.53 -1.97
N LEU A 86 3.24 -3.27 -3.17
CA LEU A 86 4.66 -3.35 -3.43
C LEU A 86 5.42 -2.30 -2.59
N ALA A 87 4.93 -1.06 -2.58
CA ALA A 87 5.51 0.03 -1.80
C ALA A 87 5.52 -0.25 -0.31
N ARG A 88 4.38 -0.74 0.22
CA ARG A 88 4.29 -1.10 1.64
C ARG A 88 5.26 -2.21 2.00
N ARG A 89 5.33 -3.28 1.19
CA ARG A 89 6.26 -4.39 1.43
C ARG A 89 7.70 -3.88 1.50
N ARG A 90 8.10 -3.07 0.53
CA ARG A 90 9.46 -2.55 0.45
C ARG A 90 9.80 -1.59 1.60
N ALA A 91 8.85 -0.77 2.01
CA ALA A 91 8.99 0.08 3.18
C ALA A 91 9.16 -0.73 4.48
N VAL A 92 8.38 -1.80 4.66
CA VAL A 92 8.52 -2.73 5.81
C VAL A 92 9.88 -3.43 5.78
N ASP A 93 10.32 -3.89 4.61
CA ASP A 93 11.62 -4.52 4.44
C ASP A 93 12.76 -3.55 4.82
N ARG A 94 12.65 -2.25 4.49
CA ARG A 94 13.60 -1.21 4.91
C ARG A 94 13.60 -1.02 6.43
N VAL A 95 12.43 -0.89 7.07
CA VAL A 95 12.33 -0.76 8.54
C VAL A 95 12.97 -1.95 9.25
N ARG A 96 12.75 -3.17 8.73
CA ARG A 96 13.35 -4.40 9.28
C ARG A 96 14.86 -4.45 9.10
N SER A 97 15.35 -4.02 7.94
CA SER A 97 16.79 -3.92 7.69
C SER A 97 17.45 -2.93 8.65
N GLU A 98 16.86 -1.75 8.83
CA GLU A 98 17.31 -0.73 9.79
C GLU A 98 17.30 -1.24 11.22
N GLN A 99 16.21 -1.91 11.64
CA GLN A 99 16.13 -2.50 12.98
C GLN A 99 17.16 -3.61 13.16
N ALA A 100 17.36 -4.48 12.16
CA ALA A 100 18.37 -5.52 12.21
C ALA A 100 19.80 -4.95 12.22
N HIS A 101 20.05 -3.82 11.55
CA HIS A 101 21.32 -3.10 11.63
C HIS A 101 21.54 -2.52 13.02
N ARG A 102 20.58 -1.78 13.57
CA ARG A 102 20.64 -1.26 14.94
C ARG A 102 20.80 -2.37 15.96
N ASP A 103 20.05 -3.45 15.80
CA ASP A 103 20.17 -4.62 16.65
C ASP A 103 21.56 -5.26 16.48
N ARG A 104 22.15 -5.38 15.28
CA ARG A 104 23.52 -5.89 15.10
C ARG A 104 24.56 -5.00 15.76
N ASP A 105 24.43 -3.68 15.63
CA ASP A 105 25.28 -2.71 16.30
C ASP A 105 25.13 -2.79 17.83
N GLN A 106 23.94 -3.18 18.31
CA GLN A 106 23.65 -3.47 19.73
C GLN A 106 24.06 -4.91 20.15
N ARG A 107 24.15 -5.85 19.19
CA ARG A 107 24.44 -7.29 19.36
C ARG A 107 25.91 -7.65 19.14
N ASP A 108 26.81 -6.67 19.20
CA ASP A 108 28.15 -6.89 19.76
C ASP A 108 28.10 -7.31 21.26
N THR A 109 26.90 -7.65 21.78
CA THR A 109 26.67 -8.23 23.11
C THR A 109 25.74 -9.47 23.17
N ASP A 110 24.97 -9.89 22.15
CA ASP A 110 24.45 -11.29 22.13
C ASP A 110 23.62 -11.66 20.88
N LEU A 111 23.83 -12.88 20.40
CA LEU A 111 23.24 -13.43 19.18
C LEU A 111 21.73 -13.68 19.30
N ARG A 112 20.98 -13.34 18.24
CA ARG A 112 20.01 -14.19 17.50
C ARG A 112 18.92 -13.36 16.80
N THR A 113 18.58 -13.72 15.57
CA THR A 113 17.21 -13.65 15.00
C THR A 113 17.23 -14.35 13.62
N ASN A 114 16.57 -15.49 13.45
CA ASN A 114 15.14 -15.77 13.20
C ASN A 114 14.62 -15.22 11.87
N GLU A 115 14.50 -16.14 10.89
CA GLU A 115 13.64 -16.04 9.71
C GLU A 115 12.17 -15.91 10.11
N ALA A 116 11.43 -15.00 9.47
CA ALA A 116 9.98 -14.89 9.67
C ALA A 116 9.23 -14.79 8.33
N GLU A 117 8.28 -15.71 8.20
CA GLU A 117 7.35 -15.92 7.08
C GLU A 117 6.48 -14.69 6.75
N ARG A 118 6.10 -14.62 5.47
CA ARG A 118 5.37 -13.54 4.81
C ARG A 118 3.87 -13.66 5.08
N ASP A 119 3.24 -12.58 5.54
CA ASP A 119 1.78 -12.46 5.59
C ASP A 119 1.43 -11.00 5.27
N VAL A 120 0.91 -10.74 4.06
CA VAL A 120 0.57 -9.42 3.53
C VAL A 120 -0.93 -9.36 3.31
N VAL A 121 -1.61 -8.37 3.87
CA VAL A 121 -3.00 -8.04 3.53
C VAL A 121 -3.05 -6.64 2.95
N VAL A 122 -3.85 -6.51 1.89
CA VAL A 122 -3.91 -5.42 0.94
C VAL A 122 -5.36 -4.95 0.87
N GLU A 123 -5.61 -3.64 0.92
CA GLU A 123 -6.84 -3.04 0.37
C GLU A 123 -6.64 -1.55 -0.02
N ASP A 124 -7.36 -1.15 -1.07
CA ASP A 124 -7.28 0.08 -1.89
C ASP A 124 -7.52 1.41 -1.14
N VAL A 125 -6.83 2.50 -1.53
CA VAL A 125 -7.20 3.90 -1.18
C VAL A 125 -6.88 4.86 -2.35
N GLU A 126 -7.90 5.55 -2.84
CA GLU A 126 -7.87 6.61 -3.87
C GLU A 126 -7.89 8.03 -3.27
N ARG A 127 -7.03 8.90 -3.77
CA ARG A 127 -6.06 9.58 -2.90
C ARG A 127 -6.40 10.92 -2.25
N ARG A 128 -7.49 11.66 -2.52
CA ARG A 128 -7.59 13.05 -1.95
C ARG A 128 -8.96 13.53 -1.44
N LEU A 129 -10.06 12.90 -1.81
CA LEU A 129 -11.37 13.11 -1.16
C LEU A 129 -11.61 12.08 -0.03
N GLU A 130 -10.92 10.94 -0.10
CA GLU A 130 -11.03 9.84 0.87
C GLU A 130 -10.40 10.14 2.23
N GLY A 131 -9.43 11.04 2.35
CA GLY A 131 -8.77 11.29 3.65
C GLY A 131 -9.71 11.76 4.77
N SER A 132 -10.84 12.38 4.43
CA SER A 132 -11.90 12.74 5.39
C SER A 132 -12.96 11.64 5.54
N ALA A 133 -13.31 10.95 4.45
CA ALA A 133 -14.29 9.85 4.46
C ALA A 133 -13.73 8.61 5.17
N VAL A 134 -12.50 8.21 4.88
CA VAL A 134 -11.75 7.14 5.57
C VAL A 134 -11.63 7.46 7.05
N ARG A 135 -11.35 8.70 7.43
CA ARG A 135 -11.26 9.10 8.83
C ARG A 135 -12.60 8.94 9.56
N ARG A 136 -13.71 9.37 8.93
CA ARG A 136 -15.08 9.12 9.44
C ARG A 136 -15.43 7.63 9.50
N CYS A 137 -15.04 6.83 8.51
CA CYS A 137 -15.31 5.40 8.51
C CYS A 137 -14.49 4.66 9.58
N ILE A 138 -13.23 5.06 9.80
CA ILE A 138 -12.40 4.60 10.93
C ILE A 138 -13.06 4.97 12.26
N GLU A 139 -13.71 6.13 12.34
CA GLU A 139 -14.49 6.52 13.51
C GLU A 139 -15.68 5.59 13.77
N GLY A 140 -16.26 4.97 12.74
CA GLY A 140 -17.35 4.00 12.83
C GLY A 140 -16.94 2.56 13.19
N LEU A 141 -15.64 2.28 13.34
CA LEU A 141 -15.14 0.98 13.79
C LEU A 141 -15.28 0.81 15.29
N THR A 142 -15.42 -0.45 15.75
CA THR A 142 -15.29 -0.73 17.19
C THR A 142 -13.89 -0.38 17.69
N PRO A 143 -13.70 -0.08 18.98
CA PRO A 143 -12.38 0.28 19.50
C PRO A 143 -11.29 -0.74 19.19
N THR A 144 -11.63 -2.03 19.27
CA THR A 144 -10.69 -3.14 19.02
C THR A 144 -10.37 -3.35 17.54
N GLN A 145 -11.32 -3.10 16.65
CA GLN A 145 -11.09 -3.09 15.20
C GLN A 145 -10.24 -1.89 14.81
N ARG A 146 -10.60 -0.69 15.31
CA ARG A 146 -9.88 0.55 15.05
C ARG A 146 -8.42 0.44 15.49
N GLU A 147 -8.18 -0.02 16.71
CA GLU A 147 -6.83 -0.18 17.25
C GLU A 147 -6.00 -1.12 16.37
N ALA A 148 -6.52 -2.31 16.05
CA ALA A 148 -5.81 -3.27 15.22
C ALA A 148 -5.55 -2.75 13.80
N VAL A 149 -6.53 -2.10 13.17
CA VAL A 149 -6.41 -1.51 11.83
C VAL A 149 -5.43 -0.34 11.83
N VAL A 150 -5.51 0.57 12.80
CA VAL A 150 -4.62 1.74 12.87
C VAL A 150 -3.18 1.32 13.14
N VAL A 151 -2.97 0.41 14.08
CA VAL A 151 -1.63 -0.08 14.43
C VAL A 151 -1.02 -0.88 13.27
N ALA A 152 -1.79 -1.71 12.58
CA ALA A 152 -1.34 -2.37 11.36
C ALA A 152 -1.04 -1.33 10.26
N TYR A 153 -2.00 -0.49 9.92
CA TYR A 153 -1.95 0.39 8.75
C TYR A 153 -0.91 1.51 8.91
N TYR A 154 -0.99 2.29 10.00
CA TYR A 154 -0.11 3.44 10.28
C TYR A 154 1.16 3.08 11.06
N GLY A 155 1.21 1.91 11.68
CA GLY A 155 2.41 1.43 12.37
C GLY A 155 3.35 0.62 11.46
N GLY A 156 2.91 0.27 10.25
CA GLY A 156 3.69 -0.59 9.35
C GLY A 156 3.90 -2.01 9.86
N LEU A 157 3.21 -2.39 10.94
CA LEU A 157 3.41 -3.66 11.62
C LEU A 157 2.71 -4.81 10.87
N THR A 158 3.35 -5.97 10.86
CA THR A 158 2.75 -7.23 10.47
C THR A 158 1.75 -7.71 11.52
N TYR A 159 0.89 -8.65 11.15
CA TYR A 159 -0.11 -9.18 12.07
C TYR A 159 0.48 -9.81 13.34
N ARG A 160 1.69 -10.37 13.25
CA ARG A 160 2.41 -10.90 14.41
C ARG A 160 2.92 -9.77 15.31
N GLU A 161 3.53 -8.75 14.75
CA GLU A 161 3.98 -7.56 15.49
C GLU A 161 2.79 -6.78 16.09
N VAL A 162 1.64 -6.74 15.42
CA VAL A 162 0.39 -6.20 15.98
C VAL A 162 -0.11 -7.07 17.13
N ALA A 163 -0.07 -8.40 16.99
CA ALA A 163 -0.44 -9.35 18.03
C ALA A 163 0.41 -9.20 19.30
N GLU A 164 1.73 -9.08 19.12
CA GLU A 164 2.68 -8.80 20.20
C GLU A 164 2.40 -7.43 20.83
N ARG A 165 2.25 -6.38 20.02
CA ARG A 165 2.04 -5.01 20.50
C ARG A 165 0.71 -4.83 21.25
N LEU A 166 -0.34 -5.53 20.84
CA LEU A 166 -1.65 -5.47 21.49
C LEU A 166 -1.82 -6.48 22.62
N ASP A 167 -0.82 -7.35 22.83
CA ASP A 167 -0.88 -8.50 23.73
C ASP A 167 -2.13 -9.35 23.45
N LYS A 168 -2.28 -9.78 22.20
CA LYS A 168 -3.42 -10.58 21.72
C LYS A 168 -2.92 -11.75 20.87
N ALA A 169 -3.72 -12.81 20.80
CA ALA A 169 -3.42 -13.93 19.92
C ALA A 169 -3.47 -13.52 18.44
N LEU A 170 -2.55 -14.02 17.62
CA LEU A 170 -2.49 -13.76 16.18
C LEU A 170 -3.83 -14.01 15.45
N PRO A 171 -4.59 -15.09 15.72
CA PRO A 171 -5.90 -15.29 15.11
C PRO A 171 -6.91 -14.17 15.44
N THR A 172 -6.86 -13.63 16.66
CA THR A 172 -7.71 -12.51 17.11
C THR A 172 -7.36 -11.22 16.40
N VAL A 173 -6.07 -10.95 16.18
CA VAL A 173 -5.63 -9.79 15.40
C VAL A 173 -6.05 -9.93 13.94
N LYS A 174 -5.86 -11.11 13.33
CA LYS A 174 -6.29 -11.39 11.96
C LYS A 174 -7.78 -11.16 11.76
N SER A 175 -8.63 -11.63 12.69
CA SER A 175 -10.07 -11.42 12.59
C SER A 175 -10.45 -9.96 12.79
N ARG A 176 -9.89 -9.27 13.80
CA ARG A 176 -10.17 -7.83 14.04
C ARG A 176 -9.80 -6.94 12.86
N ILE A 177 -8.65 -7.20 12.23
CA ILE A 177 -8.21 -6.45 11.05
C ILE A 177 -9.14 -6.75 9.87
N ARG A 178 -9.44 -8.03 9.61
CA ARG A 178 -10.37 -8.41 8.54
C ARG A 178 -11.75 -7.78 8.71
N ASP A 179 -12.33 -7.86 9.90
CA ASP A 179 -13.65 -7.30 10.19
C ASP A 179 -13.66 -5.77 10.10
N GLY A 180 -12.56 -5.14 10.55
CA GLY A 180 -12.36 -3.69 10.41
C GLY A 180 -12.26 -3.26 8.95
N LEU A 181 -11.48 -3.96 8.13
CA LEU A 181 -11.34 -3.68 6.70
C LEU A 181 -12.67 -3.85 5.95
N ASN A 182 -13.41 -4.94 6.22
CA ASN A 182 -14.73 -5.16 5.64
C ASN A 182 -15.68 -3.99 5.95
N ARG A 183 -15.72 -3.54 7.20
CA ARG A 183 -16.58 -2.44 7.63
C ARG A 183 -16.15 -1.09 7.04
N LEU A 184 -14.85 -0.88 6.82
CA LEU A 184 -14.34 0.29 6.13
C LEU A 184 -14.77 0.30 4.67
N ARG A 185 -14.67 -0.85 3.97
CA ARG A 185 -15.13 -1.00 2.59
C ARG A 185 -16.62 -0.68 2.47
N ASP A 186 -17.46 -1.30 3.29
CA ASP A 186 -18.92 -1.05 3.28
C ASP A 186 -19.24 0.44 3.50
N CYS A 187 -18.56 1.09 4.44
CA CYS A 187 -18.74 2.51 4.73
C CYS A 187 -18.31 3.42 3.58
N LEU A 188 -17.22 3.08 2.89
CA LEU A 188 -16.69 3.85 1.76
C LEU A 188 -17.52 3.64 0.49
N GLU A 189 -18.11 2.45 0.28
CA GLU A 189 -19.04 2.18 -0.80
C GLU A 189 -20.34 2.98 -0.67
N VAL A 190 -20.90 3.06 0.55
CA VAL A 190 -22.11 3.86 0.84
C VAL A 190 -21.86 5.36 0.65
N GLY A 191 -20.64 5.84 0.92
CA GLY A 191 -20.25 7.25 0.72
C GLY A 191 -20.00 7.67 -0.74
N ARG A 192 -20.00 6.73 -1.69
CA ARG A 192 -19.85 6.99 -3.15
C ARG A 192 -21.19 7.07 -3.90
N GLY A 193 -22.31 6.80 -3.22
CA GLY A 193 -23.68 6.90 -3.74
C GLY A 193 -24.29 8.29 -3.62
#